data_AF-A0A7X0ID62-F1
#
_entry.id   AF-A0A7X0ID62-F1
#
_cell.length_a   1.000
_cell.length_b   1.000
_cell.length_c   1.000
_cell.angle_alpha   90.00
_cell.angle_beta   90.00
_cell.angle_gamma   90.00
#
_symmetry.space_group_name_H-M   'P 1'
#
loop_
_entity.id
_entity.type
_entity.pdbx_description
1 polymer ?
#
loop_
_entity_poly.entity_id
_entity_poly.type
_entity_poly.pdbx_seq_one_letter_code
_entity_poly.pdbx_strand_id
1 'polypeptide(L)'
;MAYSDERRAVDADFVEFVRRRGDHHLRTAVLLTGDWHAAEDLVQSCLGKLHRVWHRLDTGSNPDAYLRRIMVNTHRSWWRARWRREIPRADLPDPAPPAT
;
A
#
# COMPACT_ATOMS: atom_id res chain seq x y z
N MET A 1 -20.13 -24.41 10.13
CA MET A 1 -21.08 -23.29 9.92
C MET A 1 -20.70 -22.04 10.74
N ALA A 2 -20.26 -22.17 12.00
CA ALA A 2 -19.81 -21.01 12.81
C ALA A 2 -18.62 -20.23 12.21
N TYR A 3 -17.60 -20.93 11.69
CA TYR A 3 -16.39 -20.30 11.13
C TYR A 3 -16.70 -19.41 9.88
N SER A 4 -17.74 -19.72 9.11
CA SER A 4 -18.15 -18.87 7.99
C SER A 4 -18.84 -17.58 8.43
N ASP A 5 -19.56 -17.60 9.54
CA ASP A 5 -20.25 -16.42 10.08
C ASP A 5 -19.26 -15.47 10.75
N GLU A 6 -18.30 -16.00 11.48
CA GLU A 6 -17.22 -15.22 12.10
C GLU A 6 -16.38 -14.49 11.04
N ARG A 7 -16.03 -15.16 9.95
CA ARG A 7 -15.33 -14.50 8.83
C ARG A 7 -16.17 -13.40 8.18
N ARG A 8 -17.48 -13.61 8.02
CA ARG A 8 -18.39 -12.58 7.49
C ARG A 8 -18.49 -11.36 8.41
N ALA A 9 -18.50 -11.57 9.73
CA ALA A 9 -18.50 -10.49 10.70
C ALA A 9 -17.19 -9.68 10.63
N VAL A 10 -16.03 -10.37 10.59
CA VAL A 10 -14.71 -9.74 10.42
C VAL A 10 -14.63 -8.92 9.13
N ASP A 11 -15.17 -9.43 8.02
CA ASP A 11 -15.23 -8.72 6.75
C ASP A 11 -16.17 -7.50 6.81
N ALA A 12 -17.32 -7.62 7.47
CA ALA A 12 -18.26 -6.51 7.66
C ALA A 12 -17.63 -5.37 8.49
N ASP A 13 -16.93 -5.70 9.58
CA ASP A 13 -16.23 -4.73 10.42
C ASP A 13 -15.13 -4.00 9.66
N PHE A 14 -14.40 -4.71 8.80
CA PHE A 14 -13.40 -4.10 7.92
C PHE A 14 -14.05 -3.13 6.94
N VAL A 15 -15.14 -3.54 6.28
CA VAL A 15 -15.88 -2.69 5.34
C VAL A 15 -16.38 -1.42 6.02
N GLU A 16 -16.90 -1.53 7.24
CA GLU A 16 -17.36 -0.38 8.02
C GLU A 16 -16.21 0.57 8.37
N PHE A 17 -15.06 0.03 8.78
CA PHE A 17 -13.85 0.83 8.98
C PHE A 17 -13.46 1.60 7.70
N VAL A 18 -13.43 0.92 6.56
CA VAL A 18 -13.08 1.54 5.27
C VAL A 18 -14.07 2.62 4.88
N ARG A 19 -15.39 2.37 5.02
CA ARG A 19 -16.42 3.37 4.72
C ARG A 19 -16.29 4.62 5.59
N ARG A 20 -16.01 4.44 6.89
CA ARG A 20 -15.93 5.56 7.84
C ARG A 20 -14.65 6.38 7.71
N ARG A 21 -13.53 5.76 7.33
CA ARG A 21 -12.18 6.37 7.40
C ARG A 21 -11.48 6.52 6.05
N GLY A 22 -12.02 5.95 4.98
CA GLY A 22 -11.44 5.92 3.63
C GLY A 22 -11.03 7.30 3.13
N ASP A 23 -11.94 8.28 3.16
CA ASP A 23 -11.68 9.64 2.68
C ASP A 23 -10.55 10.34 3.45
N HIS A 24 -10.47 10.12 4.76
CA HIS A 24 -9.40 10.68 5.59
C HIS A 24 -8.02 10.11 5.19
N HIS A 25 -7.97 8.80 4.94
CA HIS A 25 -6.75 8.15 4.46
C HIS A 25 -6.40 8.55 3.03
N LEU A 26 -7.39 8.76 2.15
CA LEU A 26 -7.14 9.25 0.79
C LEU A 26 -6.53 10.65 0.79
N ARG A 27 -7.05 11.58 1.60
CA ARG A 27 -6.43 12.91 1.78
C ARG A 27 -4.98 12.80 2.28
N THR A 28 -4.72 11.90 3.22
CA THR A 28 -3.34 11.63 3.68
C THR A 28 -2.46 11.08 2.57
N ALA A 29 -2.99 10.18 1.73
CA ALA A 29 -2.27 9.61 0.61
C ALA A 29 -1.93 10.67 -0.45
N VAL A 30 -2.84 11.61 -0.71
CA VAL A 30 -2.60 12.75 -1.61
C VAL A 30 -1.44 13.61 -1.09
N LEU A 31 -1.39 13.89 0.22
CA LEU A 31 -0.27 14.65 0.81
C LEU A 31 1.08 13.91 0.70
N LEU A 32 1.07 12.57 0.74
CA LEU A 32 2.28 11.76 0.62
C LEU A 32 2.77 11.65 -0.83
N THR A 33 1.84 11.55 -1.78
CA THR A 33 2.15 11.23 -3.18
C THR A 33 2.25 12.48 -4.07
N GLY A 34 1.55 13.56 -3.72
CA GLY A 34 1.41 14.74 -4.56
C GLY A 34 0.52 14.54 -5.79
N ASP A 35 -0.11 13.38 -5.94
CA ASP A 35 -0.90 12.99 -7.11
C ASP A 35 -2.14 12.19 -6.70
N TRP A 36 -3.30 12.50 -7.28
CA TRP A 36 -4.57 11.88 -6.89
C TRP A 36 -4.63 10.39 -7.25
N HIS A 37 -4.20 10.02 -8.45
CA HIS A 37 -4.27 8.62 -8.89
C HIS A 37 -3.27 7.74 -8.14
N ALA A 38 -2.04 8.24 -7.93
CA ALA A 38 -1.06 7.55 -7.10
C ALA A 38 -1.52 7.42 -5.64
N ALA A 39 -2.31 8.37 -5.13
CA ALA A 39 -2.92 8.29 -3.81
C ALA A 39 -3.98 7.17 -3.74
N GLU A 40 -4.87 7.07 -4.73
CA GLU A 40 -5.87 5.99 -4.83
C GLU A 40 -5.19 4.62 -4.84
N ASP A 41 -4.19 4.44 -5.69
CA ASP A 41 -3.41 3.20 -5.79
C ASP A 41 -2.72 2.86 -4.47
N LEU A 42 -2.17 3.88 -3.79
CA LEU A 42 -1.52 3.71 -2.49
C LEU A 42 -2.52 3.24 -1.45
N VAL A 43 -3.69 3.87 -1.36
CA VAL A 43 -4.74 3.48 -0.41
C VAL A 43 -5.22 2.06 -0.67
N GLN A 44 -5.54 1.73 -1.93
CA GLN A 44 -5.99 0.39 -2.31
C GLN A 44 -4.96 -0.68 -1.93
N SER A 45 -3.69 -0.44 -2.26
CA SER A 45 -2.58 -1.34 -1.90
C SER A 45 -2.43 -1.53 -0.38
N CYS A 46 -2.65 -0.46 0.39
CA CYS A 46 -2.52 -0.50 1.85
C CYS A 46 -3.73 -1.17 2.53
N LEU A 47 -4.94 -0.93 2.03
CA LEU A 47 -6.15 -1.60 2.51
C LEU A 47 -6.09 -3.11 2.27
N GLY A 48 -5.58 -3.55 1.11
CA GLY A 48 -5.35 -4.97 0.85
C GLY A 48 -4.35 -5.62 1.82
N LYS A 49 -3.32 -4.88 2.26
CA LYS A 49 -2.38 -5.36 3.30
C LYS A 49 -3.02 -5.38 4.67
N LEU A 50 -3.82 -4.37 5.00
CA LEU A 50 -4.52 -4.26 6.28
C LEU A 50 -5.54 -5.38 6.45
N HIS A 51 -6.34 -5.65 5.42
CA HIS A 51 -7.38 -6.71 5.44
C HIS A 51 -6.79 -8.09 5.81
N ARG A 52 -5.62 -8.43 5.26
CA ARG A 52 -4.93 -9.71 5.56
C ARG A 52 -4.61 -9.92 7.04
N VAL A 53 -4.39 -8.84 7.79
CA VAL A 53 -4.08 -8.90 9.22
C VAL A 53 -5.23 -8.43 10.10
N TRP A 54 -6.38 -8.06 9.52
CA TRP A 54 -7.51 -7.47 10.22
C TRP A 54 -8.05 -8.35 11.34
N HIS A 55 -8.23 -9.64 11.08
CA HIS A 55 -8.65 -10.64 12.09
C HIS A 55 -7.71 -10.77 13.30
N ARG A 56 -6.48 -10.24 13.21
CA ARG A 56 -5.49 -10.27 14.29
C ARG A 56 -5.33 -8.92 14.98
N LEU A 57 -5.89 -7.86 14.40
CA LEU A 57 -5.84 -6.53 14.99
C LEU A 57 -6.90 -6.48 16.09
N ASP A 58 -6.46 -6.12 17.29
CA ASP A 58 -7.38 -5.62 18.30
C ASP A 58 -7.97 -4.31 17.76
N THR A 59 -9.24 -4.31 17.37
CA THR A 59 -9.92 -3.13 16.83
C THR A 59 -10.02 -2.00 17.85
N GLY A 60 -9.77 -2.25 19.14
CA GLY A 60 -9.58 -1.24 20.18
C GLY A 60 -8.23 -0.49 20.10
N SER A 61 -7.24 -1.03 19.37
CA SER A 61 -5.86 -0.51 19.33
C SER A 61 -5.57 0.51 18.20
N ASN A 62 -6.60 1.19 17.69
CA ASN A 62 -6.51 2.26 16.68
C ASN A 62 -6.00 1.80 15.29
N PRO A 63 -6.84 1.13 14.48
CA PRO A 63 -6.49 0.66 13.14
C PRO A 63 -6.00 1.76 12.18
N ASP A 64 -6.41 3.02 12.38
CA ASP A 64 -5.92 4.14 11.58
C ASP A 64 -4.40 4.34 11.70
N ALA A 65 -3.85 4.19 12.91
CA ALA A 65 -2.42 4.36 13.14
C ALA A 65 -1.60 3.30 12.41
N TYR A 66 -2.12 2.06 12.41
CA TYR A 66 -1.52 0.96 11.68
C TYR A 66 -1.59 1.18 10.16
N LEU A 67 -2.74 1.62 9.64
CA LEU A 67 -2.90 1.92 8.21
C LEU A 67 -1.97 3.05 7.76
N ARG A 68 -1.85 4.14 8.53
CA ARG A 68 -0.89 5.23 8.22
C ARG A 68 0.55 4.72 8.15
N ARG A 69 0.95 3.81 9.05
CA ARG A 69 2.28 3.18 9.00
C ARG A 69 2.46 2.34 7.73
N ILE A 70 1.44 1.57 7.33
CA ILE A 70 1.48 0.81 6.07
C ILE A 70 1.63 1.76 4.86
N MET A 71 0.90 2.88 4.85
CA MET A 71 0.96 3.89 3.77
C MET A 71 2.37 4.48 3.61
N VAL A 72 2.96 4.98 4.70
CA VAL A 72 4.30 5.58 4.68
C VAL A 72 5.33 4.55 4.20
N ASN A 73 5.28 3.31 4.70
CA ASN A 73 6.22 2.27 4.31
C ASN A 73 6.06 1.85 2.84
N THR A 74 4.82 1.77 2.37
CA THR A 74 4.51 1.41 0.97
C THR A 74 5.00 2.51 0.02
N HIS A 75 4.66 3.77 0.31
CA HIS A 75 5.12 4.92 -0.47
C HIS A 75 6.66 5.01 -0.51
N ARG A 76 7.35 4.86 0.63
CA ARG A 76 8.82 4.81 0.68
C ARG A 76 9.41 3.65 -0.14
N SER A 77 8.71 2.53 -0.24
CA SER A 77 9.13 1.40 -1.06
C SER A 77 9.01 1.72 -2.55
N TRP A 78 7.89 2.32 -2.96
CA TRP A 78 7.65 2.76 -4.34
C TRP A 78 8.66 3.82 -4.78
N TRP A 79 8.92 4.81 -3.93
CA TRP A 79 9.95 5.82 -4.17
C TRP A 79 11.32 5.18 -4.42
N ARG A 80 11.78 4.30 -3.52
CA ARG A 80 13.05 3.57 -3.71
C ARG A 80 13.06 2.68 -4.95
N ALA A 81 11.94 2.07 -5.31
CA ALA A 81 11.85 1.27 -6.53
C ALA A 81 11.96 2.15 -7.78
N ARG A 82 11.33 3.33 -7.78
CA ARG A 82 11.41 4.30 -8.88
C ARG A 82 12.84 4.80 -9.10
N TRP A 83 13.57 5.12 -8.04
CA TRP A 83 14.97 5.57 -8.16
C TRP A 83 15.96 4.46 -8.54
N ARG A 84 15.60 3.19 -8.36
CA ARG A 84 16.43 2.04 -8.76
C ARG A 84 16.08 1.49 -10.13
N ARG A 85 15.01 1.96 -10.77
CA ARG A 85 14.67 1.62 -12.15
C ARG A 85 15.51 2.52 -13.06
N GLU A 86 16.53 1.89 -13.65
CA GLU A 86 17.44 2.37 -14.70
C GLU A 86 17.85 3.85 -14.60
N ILE A 87 19.06 4.09 -14.09
CA ILE A 87 19.73 5.38 -14.23
C ILE A 87 20.12 5.49 -15.71
N PRO A 88 19.64 6.50 -16.46
CA PRO A 88 20.12 6.75 -17.81
C PRO A 88 21.64 6.93 -17.77
N ARG A 89 22.40 5.97 -18.31
CA ARG A 89 23.82 6.18 -18.60
C ARG A 89 23.93 6.82 -19.96
N ALA A 90 24.71 7.89 -20.06
CA ALA A 90 25.07 8.49 -21.35
C ALA A 90 26.03 7.60 -22.15
N ASP A 91 26.75 6.71 -21.47
CA ASP A 91 27.73 5.82 -22.09
C ASP A 91 27.09 4.50 -22.50
N LEU A 92 27.18 4.18 -23.79
CA LEU A 92 26.96 2.83 -24.27
C LEU A 92 28.10 1.93 -23.74
N PRO A 93 27.83 0.70 -23.29
CA PRO A 93 28.89 -0.27 -23.04
C PRO A 93 29.71 -0.49 -24.32
N ASP A 94 31.03 -0.63 -24.18
CA ASP A 94 31.90 -0.97 -25.31
C ASP A 94 31.38 -2.22 -26.03
N PRO A 95 31.43 -2.26 -27.38
CA PRO A 95 31.00 -3.41 -28.12
C PRO A 95 31.78 -4.65 -27.68
N ALA A 96 31.05 -5.73 -27.40
CA ALA A 96 31.68 -7.00 -27.06
C ALA A 96 32.65 -7.42 -28.19
N PRO A 97 33.85 -7.90 -27.86
CA PRO A 97 34.79 -8.37 -28.87
C PRO A 97 34.14 -9.48 -29.70
N PRO A 98 34.42 -9.56 -31.01
CA PRO A 98 33.83 -10.56 -31.87
C PRO A 98 34.13 -11.96 -31.31
N ALA A 99 33.10 -12.80 -31.23
CA ALA A 99 33.27 -14.20 -30.87
C ALA A 99 34.06 -14.89 -31.99
N THR A 100 35.26 -15.37 -31.66
CA THR A 100 36.11 -16.18 -32.54
C THR A 100 35.60 -17.61 -32.63
#